data_AF-A0A0G0ZK44-F1
#
_entry.id   AF-A0A0G0ZK44-F1
#
_cell.length_a   1.000
_cell.length_b   1.000
_cell.length_c   1.000
_cell.angle_alpha   90.00
_cell.angle_beta   90.00
_cell.angle_gamma   90.00
#
_symmetry.space_group_name_H-M   'P 1'
#
loop_
_entity.id
_entity.type
_entity.pdbx_description
1 polymer ?
#
loop_
_entity_poly.entity_id
_entity_poly.type
_entity_poly.pdbx_seq_one_letter_code
_entity_poly.pdbx_strand_id
1 'polypeptide(L)'
;MAGIPRGARMVGQILRNTEEDILAGMDDLPWWRVINNAGRISIKGTKYHTPLMQKEKLAAEGIEVKDDLTFDIEKYRFRPSPDQLGKMGLDDKFIDLMVEKFFI
;
A
#
# COMPACT_ATOMS: atom_id res chain seq x y z
N MET A 1 0.23 -0.74 8.53
CA MET A 1 -0.44 0.41 9.17
C MET A 1 0.57 1.13 10.04
N ALA A 2 0.49 2.46 10.13
CA ALA A 2 1.50 3.28 10.80
C ALA A 2 0.95 4.04 12.03
N GLY A 3 -0.29 3.80 12.47
CA GLY A 3 -0.88 4.48 13.64
C GLY A 3 -1.22 5.96 13.43
N ILE A 4 -1.18 6.45 12.18
CA ILE A 4 -1.48 7.85 11.83
C ILE A 4 -2.77 7.91 10.98
N PRO A 5 -3.95 8.07 11.62
CA PRO A 5 -5.19 8.34 10.90
C PRO A 5 -5.04 9.53 9.95
N ARG A 6 -5.68 9.46 8.78
CA ARG A 6 -5.65 10.53 7.74
C ARG A 6 -4.25 10.83 7.17
N GLY A 7 -3.24 10.00 7.45
CA GLY A 7 -1.87 10.13 6.91
C GLY A 7 -1.69 9.72 5.44
N ALA A 8 -2.75 9.38 4.70
CA ALA A 8 -2.65 8.81 3.35
C ALA A 8 -1.87 9.71 2.36
N ARG A 9 -2.03 11.04 2.46
CA ARG A 9 -1.29 11.98 1.61
C ARG A 9 0.22 11.95 1.89
N MET A 10 0.59 11.83 3.16
CA MET A 10 2.00 11.74 3.57
C MET A 10 2.63 10.44 3.06
N VAL A 11 1.91 9.32 3.08
CA VAL A 11 2.38 8.06 2.48
C VAL A 11 2.70 8.25 1.00
N GLY A 12 1.81 8.87 0.23
CA GLY A 12 2.06 9.17 -1.18
C GLY A 12 3.23 10.14 -1.41
N GLN A 13 3.48 11.06 -0.47
CA GLN A 13 4.67 11.93 -0.54
C GLN A 13 5.96 11.18 -0.22
N ILE A 14 5.95 10.31 0.80
CA ILE A 14 7.08 9.47 1.16
C ILE A 14 7.45 8.59 -0.03
N LEU A 15 6.49 7.84 -0.59
CA LEU A 15 6.73 6.94 -1.73
C LEU A 15 7.33 7.67 -2.95
N ARG A 16 6.95 8.93 -3.17
CA ARG A 16 7.48 9.75 -4.27
C ARG A 16 8.88 10.31 -3.96
N ASN A 17 9.14 10.71 -2.72
CA ASN A 17 10.39 11.38 -2.36
C ASN A 17 11.51 10.37 -2.03
N THR A 18 11.16 9.19 -1.54
CA THR A 18 12.13 8.12 -1.26
C THR A 18 12.84 7.62 -2.52
N GLU A 19 12.35 7.96 -3.70
CA GLU A 19 12.88 7.52 -5.00
C GLU A 19 14.29 8.05 -5.32
N GLU A 20 14.71 9.19 -4.78
CA GLU A 20 16.06 9.73 -5.01
C GLU A 20 17.11 9.17 -4.03
N ASP A 21 16.71 8.89 -2.79
CA ASP A 21 17.63 8.49 -1.71
C ASP A 21 17.74 6.97 -1.50
N ILE A 22 16.69 6.20 -1.83
CA ILE A 22 16.59 4.74 -1.54
C ILE A 22 17.17 3.88 -2.68
N LEU A 23 17.25 4.39 -3.91
CA LEU A 23 17.85 3.68 -5.05
C LEU A 23 19.36 3.44 -4.91
N ALA A 24 20.00 3.98 -3.88
CA ALA A 24 21.40 3.68 -3.55
C ALA A 24 21.58 2.43 -2.64
N GLY A 25 20.52 1.83 -2.09
CA GLY A 25 20.71 0.68 -1.19
C GLY A 25 19.49 -0.07 -0.66
N MET A 26 18.29 0.18 -1.18
CA MET A 26 17.05 -0.46 -0.70
C MET A 26 16.22 -0.97 -1.88
N ASP A 27 16.75 -2.00 -2.56
CA ASP A 27 16.04 -2.75 -3.61
C ASP A 27 14.79 -3.51 -3.11
N ASP A 28 14.52 -3.51 -1.80
CA ASP A 28 13.54 -4.39 -1.14
C ASP A 28 12.18 -3.74 -0.81
N LEU A 29 11.94 -2.46 -1.09
CA LEU A 29 10.66 -1.83 -0.71
C LEU A 29 9.54 -2.14 -1.74
N PRO A 30 8.46 -2.87 -1.37
CA PRO A 30 7.42 -3.28 -2.31
C PRO A 30 6.39 -2.17 -2.56
N TRP A 31 6.85 -1.01 -3.06
CA TRP A 31 6.02 0.17 -3.29
C TRP A 31 4.80 -0.11 -4.18
N TRP A 32 4.93 -1.06 -5.11
CA TRP A 32 3.88 -1.45 -6.05
C TRP A 32 2.64 -2.02 -5.36
N ARG A 33 2.74 -2.48 -4.11
CA ARG A 33 1.61 -2.99 -3.31
C ARG A 33 0.77 -1.88 -2.66
N VAL A 34 1.19 -0.62 -2.71
CA VAL A 34 0.42 0.50 -2.17
C VAL A 34 -0.52 1.05 -3.23
N ILE A 35 -1.83 0.86 -3.01
CA ILE A 35 -2.89 1.22 -3.94
C ILE A 35 -3.92 2.12 -3.24
N ASN A 36 -4.60 2.97 -4.01
CA ASN A 36 -5.69 3.78 -3.46
C ASN A 36 -6.89 2.92 -3.04
N ASN A 37 -7.78 3.49 -2.22
CA ASN A 37 -8.91 2.73 -1.69
C ASN A 37 -9.96 2.33 -2.75
N ALA A 38 -9.90 2.91 -3.96
CA ALA A 38 -10.82 2.62 -5.05
C ALA A 38 -10.34 1.46 -5.96
N GLY A 39 -9.21 0.81 -5.64
CA GLY A 39 -8.67 -0.28 -6.45
C GLY A 39 -8.08 0.19 -7.77
N ARG A 40 -7.48 1.39 -7.79
CA ARG A 40 -6.86 1.98 -8.98
C ARG A 40 -5.40 2.31 -8.72
N ILE A 41 -4.53 1.97 -9.66
CA ILE A 41 -3.16 2.49 -9.69
C ILE A 41 -3.25 4.01 -9.94
N SER A 42 -2.90 4.79 -8.92
CA SER A 42 -3.06 6.26 -8.94
C SER A 42 -1.74 7.02 -8.82
N ILE A 43 -0.60 6.32 -8.86
CA ILE A 43 0.70 6.99 -8.93
C ILE A 43 0.72 7.81 -10.23
N LYS A 44 1.18 9.07 -10.16
CA LYS A 44 1.24 9.92 -11.36
C LYS A 44 2.43 9.58 -12.27
N GLY A 45 3.36 8.77 -11.76
CA GLY A 45 4.57 8.39 -12.47
C GLY A 45 5.76 9.27 -12.10
N THR A 46 6.92 8.64 -11.96
CA THR A 46 8.25 9.28 -12.03
C THR A 46 9.10 8.49 -13.03
N LYS A 47 10.40 8.82 -13.16
CA LYS A 47 11.33 8.05 -13.99
C LYS A 47 11.45 6.58 -13.53
N TYR A 48 11.29 6.32 -12.24
CA TYR A 48 11.56 5.01 -11.63
C TYR A 48 10.29 4.26 -11.23
N HIS A 49 9.19 4.97 -10.96
CA HIS A 49 7.91 4.37 -10.57
C HIS A 49 6.80 4.81 -11.51
N THR A 50 6.63 4.09 -12.62
CA THR A 50 5.55 4.36 -13.56
C THR A 50 4.30 3.55 -13.22
N PRO A 51 3.09 4.01 -13.62
CA PRO A 51 1.88 3.21 -13.49
C PRO A 51 1.96 1.84 -14.18
N LEU A 52 2.66 1.77 -15.31
CA LEU A 52 2.86 0.53 -16.07
C LEU A 52 3.77 -0.44 -15.32
N MET A 53 4.89 0.03 -14.75
CA MET A 53 5.74 -0.80 -13.91
C MET A 53 5.00 -1.33 -12.68
N GLN A 54 4.12 -0.52 -12.07
CA GLN A 54 3.27 -0.97 -10.99
C GLN A 54 2.32 -2.09 -11.45
N LYS A 55 1.68 -1.92 -12.62
CA LYS A 55 0.82 -2.95 -13.24
C LYS A 55 1.59 -4.24 -13.49
N GLU A 56 2.79 -4.17 -14.06
CA GLU A 56 3.65 -5.33 -14.35
C GLU A 56 4.05 -6.08 -13.07
N LYS A 57 4.47 -5.36 -12.03
CA LYS A 57 4.85 -5.97 -10.74
C LYS A 57 3.66 -6.61 -10.03
N LEU A 58 2.48 -6.00 -10.08
CA LEU A 58 1.25 -6.60 -9.55
C LEU A 58 0.85 -7.85 -10.34
N ALA A 59 0.96 -7.81 -11.67
CA ALA A 59 0.69 -8.96 -12.52
C ALA A 59 1.65 -10.13 -12.22
N ALA A 60 2.94 -9.84 -11.95
CA ALA A 60 3.91 -10.84 -11.52
C ALA A 60 3.55 -11.51 -10.16
N GLU A 61 2.74 -10.85 -9.33
CA GLU A 61 2.19 -11.41 -8.09
C GLU A 61 0.81 -12.07 -8.28
N GLY A 62 0.32 -12.21 -9.52
CA GLY A 62 -0.97 -12.82 -9.83
C GLY A 62 -2.17 -11.90 -9.62
N ILE A 63 -1.96 -10.59 -9.56
CA ILE A 63 -3.02 -9.58 -9.45
C ILE A 63 -3.38 -9.11 -10.87
N GLU A 64 -4.60 -9.44 -11.30
CA GLU A 64 -5.09 -9.05 -12.62
C GLU A 64 -5.54 -7.58 -12.61
N VAL A 65 -4.79 -6.73 -13.31
CA VAL A 65 -5.07 -5.29 -13.44
C VAL A 65 -5.55 -5.00 -14.86
N LYS A 66 -6.71 -4.37 -14.97
CA LYS A 66 -7.33 -3.98 -16.23
C LYS A 66 -6.53 -2.90 -16.97
N ASP A 67 -6.88 -2.63 -18.21
CA ASP A 67 -6.22 -1.61 -19.03
C ASP A 67 -6.48 -0.18 -18.55
N ASP A 68 -7.60 0.04 -17.88
CA ASP A 68 -7.91 1.32 -17.23
C ASP A 68 -7.22 1.49 -15.86
N LEU A 69 -6.29 0.59 -15.53
CA LEU A 69 -5.49 0.56 -14.30
C LEU A 69 -6.31 0.27 -13.03
N THR A 70 -7.47 -0.39 -13.16
CA THR A 70 -8.30 -0.82 -12.04
C THR A 70 -8.24 -2.33 -11.80
N PHE A 71 -8.55 -2.77 -10.58
CA PHE A 71 -8.72 -4.17 -10.21
C PHE A 71 -9.69 -4.31 -9.02
N ASP A 72 -10.16 -5.53 -8.76
CA ASP A 72 -10.98 -5.81 -7.58
C ASP A 72 -10.13 -5.74 -6.30
N ILE A 73 -10.13 -4.58 -5.65
CA ILE A 73 -9.34 -4.37 -4.43
C ILE A 73 -9.78 -5.27 -3.28
N GLU A 74 -11.06 -5.61 -3.16
CA GLU A 74 -11.53 -6.39 -2.01
C GLU A 74 -10.99 -7.82 -2.03
N LYS A 75 -10.73 -8.37 -3.22
CA LYS A 75 -10.07 -9.67 -3.38
C LYS A 75 -8.63 -9.68 -2.86
N TYR A 76 -7.90 -8.56 -2.95
CA TYR A 76 -6.46 -8.49 -2.65
C TYR A 76 -6.11 -7.60 -1.45
N ARG A 77 -7.11 -7.01 -0.78
CA ARG A 77 -6.90 -6.07 0.32
C ARG A 77 -6.24 -6.78 1.50
N PHE A 78 -5.10 -6.27 1.93
CA PHE A 78 -4.48 -6.71 3.17
C PHE A 78 -5.37 -6.37 4.37
N ARG A 79 -5.83 -7.42 5.07
CA ARG A 79 -6.57 -7.33 6.34
C ARG A 79 -5.77 -8.08 7.40
N PRO A 80 -5.03 -7.38 8.28
CA PRO A 80 -4.22 -8.06 9.28
C PRO A 80 -5.10 -8.77 10.30
N SER A 81 -4.66 -9.93 10.76
CA SER A 81 -5.29 -10.61 11.90
C SER A 81 -5.09 -9.82 13.21
N PRO A 82 -5.90 -10.07 14.25
CA PRO A 82 -5.69 -9.46 15.56
C PRO A 82 -4.27 -9.71 16.13
N ASP A 83 -3.72 -10.91 15.93
CA ASP A 83 -2.33 -11.23 16.33
C ASP A 83 -1.30 -10.39 15.57
N GLN A 84 -1.51 -10.18 14.27
CA GLN A 84 -0.64 -9.31 13.48
C GLN A 84 -0.71 -7.87 13.98
N LEU A 85 -1.91 -7.35 14.28
CA LEU A 85 -2.09 -5.99 14.81
C LEU A 85 -1.30 -5.77 16.11
N GLY A 86 -1.36 -6.72 17.05
CA GLY A 86 -0.63 -6.65 18.32
C GLY A 86 0.89 -6.58 18.17
N LYS A 87 1.44 -7.13 17.08
CA LYS A 87 2.88 -7.13 16.79
C LYS A 87 3.37 -5.86 16.07
N MET A 88 2.47 -4.97 15.66
CA MET A 88 2.82 -3.78 14.85
C MET A 88 3.31 -2.59 15.67
N GLY A 89 3.37 -2.70 17.01
CA GLY A 89 3.81 -1.61 17.89
C GLY A 89 2.89 -0.38 17.81
N LEU A 90 1.60 -0.60 17.60
CA LEU A 90 0.57 0.43 17.51
C LEU A 90 -0.02 0.71 18.89
N ASP A 91 -0.58 1.90 19.09
CA ASP A 91 -1.33 2.25 20.30
C ASP A 91 -2.53 1.30 20.50
N ASP A 92 -2.78 0.86 21.74
CA ASP A 92 -3.84 -0.10 22.07
C ASP A 92 -5.22 0.39 21.64
N LYS A 93 -5.55 1.69 21.82
CA LYS A 93 -6.83 2.25 21.37
C LYS A 93 -6.95 2.21 19.86
N PHE A 94 -5.83 2.38 19.15
CA PHE A 94 -5.81 2.24 17.70
C PHE A 94 -6.02 0.78 17.28
N ILE A 95 -5.41 -0.18 17.97
CA ILE A 95 -5.62 -1.61 17.73
C ILE A 95 -7.10 -1.97 17.93
N ASP A 96 -7.71 -1.54 19.04
CA ASP A 96 -9.13 -1.77 19.33
C ASP A 96 -10.04 -1.24 18.23
N LEU A 97 -9.81 0.01 17.79
CA LEU A 97 -10.54 0.62 16.68
C LEU A 97 -10.41 -0.18 15.37
N MET A 98 -9.22 -0.73 15.09
CA MET A 98 -9.01 -1.54 13.89
C MET A 98 -9.64 -2.92 14.00
N VAL A 99 -9.68 -3.53 15.18
CA VAL A 99 -10.37 -4.80 15.42
C VAL A 99 -11.87 -4.64 15.23
N GLU A 100 -12.47 -3.61 15.84
CA GLU A 100 -13.89 -3.28 15.66
C GLU A 100 -14.20 -3.10 14.17
N LYS A 101 -13.41 -2.30 13.46
CA LYS A 101 -13.66 -2.00 12.05
C LYS A 101 -13.57 -3.20 11.09
N PHE A 102 -12.73 -4.18 11.40
CA PHE A 102 -12.44 -5.30 10.48
C PHE A 102 -13.12 -6.61 10.85
N PHE A 103 -13.54 -6.79 12.10
CA PHE A 103 -13.98 -8.08 12.62
C PHE A 103 -15.31 -8.06 13.39
N ILE A 104 -15.91 -6.88 13.63
CA ILE A 104 -17.21 -6.70 14.29
C ILE A 104 -18.16 -6.02 13.32
#